data_AF-A0A2W7MWQ7-F1
#
_entry.id   AF-A0A2W7MWQ7-F1
#
_cell.length_a   1.000
_cell.length_b   1.000
_cell.length_c   1.000
_cell.angle_alpha   90.00
_cell.angle_beta   90.00
_cell.angle_gamma   90.00
#
_symmetry.space_group_name_H-M   'P 1'
#
loop_
_entity.id
_entity.type
_entity.pdbx_description
1 polymer ?
#
loop_
_entity_poly.entity_id
_entity_poly.type
_entity_poly.pdbx_seq_one_letter_code
_entity_poly.pdbx_strand_id
1 'polypeptide(L)'
;MKENKQALYFNMIMGTIGNILIAIATMRFLFKENDTVGYAIILFGFVLSTSYISYLEKQAGISKKFYWIRTIIIILSLLISALYFFNF
;
A
#
# COMPACT_ATOMS: atom_id res chain seq x y z
N MET A 1 21.00 -11.89 -18.97
CA MET A 1 20.48 -12.51 -17.73
C MET A 1 18.99 -12.76 -17.96
N LYS A 2 18.52 -14.01 -18.04
CA LYS A 2 17.07 -14.27 -18.13
C LYS A 2 16.47 -13.84 -16.79
N GLU A 3 15.83 -12.68 -16.75
CA GLU A 3 15.14 -12.22 -15.54
C GLU A 3 14.18 -13.33 -15.08
N ASN A 4 14.38 -13.78 -13.84
CA ASN A 4 13.49 -14.76 -13.24
C ASN A 4 12.17 -14.05 -12.91
N LYS A 5 11.27 -14.00 -13.89
CA LYS A 5 9.95 -13.36 -13.77
C LYS A 5 9.19 -13.85 -12.54
N GLN A 6 9.40 -15.10 -12.12
CA GLN A 6 8.77 -15.64 -10.91
C GLN A 6 9.29 -14.96 -9.64
N ALA A 7 10.59 -14.72 -9.53
CA ALA A 7 11.18 -13.98 -8.41
C ALA A 7 10.72 -12.51 -8.40
N LEU A 8 10.58 -11.90 -9.59
CA LEU A 8 10.05 -10.54 -9.74
C LEU A 8 8.62 -10.42 -9.18
N TYR A 9 7.71 -11.30 -9.62
CA TYR A 9 6.32 -11.31 -9.14
C TYR A 9 6.21 -11.67 -7.66
N PHE A 10 7.07 -12.57 -7.15
CA PHE A 10 7.12 -12.88 -5.73
C PHE A 10 7.48 -11.66 -4.88
N ASN A 11 8.53 -10.92 -5.28
CA ASN A 11 8.94 -9.70 -4.59
C ASN A 11 7.85 -8.61 -4.64
N MET A 12 7.15 -8.51 -5.78
CA MET A 12 6.02 -7.59 -5.95
C MET A 12 4.87 -7.89 -4.98
N ILE A 13 4.52 -9.18 -4.83
CA ILE A 13 3.49 -9.64 -3.90
C ILE A 13 3.92 -9.37 -2.46
N MET A 14 5.15 -9.75 -2.09
CA MET A 14 5.70 -9.51 -0.75
C MET A 14 5.71 -8.02 -0.39
N GLY A 15 6.16 -7.14 -1.30
CA GLY A 15 6.15 -5.70 -1.09
C GLY A 15 4.74 -5.13 -0.92
N THR A 16 3.76 -5.68 -1.65
CA THR A 16 2.36 -5.26 -1.52
C THR A 16 1.76 -5.71 -0.19
N ILE A 17 1.96 -6.96 0.20
CA ILE A 17 1.48 -7.51 1.49
C ILE A 17 2.12 -6.75 2.66
N GLY A 18 3.43 -6.52 2.61
CA GLY A 18 4.15 -5.76 3.63
C GLY A 18 3.58 -4.35 3.83
N ASN A 19 3.32 -3.62 2.74
CA ASN A 19 2.71 -2.30 2.82
C ASN A 19 1.30 -2.32 3.46
N ILE A 20 0.48 -3.32 3.11
CA ILE A 20 -0.87 -3.48 3.68
C ILE A 20 -0.78 -3.77 5.18
N LEU A 21 0.11 -4.67 5.60
CA LEU A 21 0.29 -5.02 7.01
C LEU A 21 0.75 -3.82 7.84
N ILE A 22 1.69 -3.03 7.33
CA ILE A 22 2.14 -1.78 7.98
C ILE A 22 0.96 -0.83 8.12
N ALA A 23 0.20 -0.58 7.05
CA ALA A 23 -0.95 0.31 7.10
C ALA A 23 -1.97 -0.11 8.16
N ILE A 24 -2.33 -1.40 8.22
CA ILE A 24 -3.28 -1.94 9.20
C ILE A 24 -2.76 -1.78 10.63
N ALA A 25 -1.50 -2.17 10.88
CA ALA A 25 -0.90 -2.12 12.21
C ALA A 25 -0.84 -0.70 12.75
N THR A 26 -0.42 0.25 11.92
CA THR A 26 -0.28 1.64 12.36
C THR A 26 -1.65 2.33 12.51
N MET A 27 -2.64 2.02 11.66
CA MET A 27 -4.01 2.50 11.86
C MET A 27 -4.60 2.03 13.19
N ARG A 28 -4.40 0.75 13.54
CA ARG A 28 -4.85 0.21 14.84
C ARG A 28 -4.20 0.94 16.02
N PHE A 29 -2.91 1.24 15.92
CA PHE A 29 -2.19 1.95 16.97
C PHE A 29 -2.72 3.38 17.14
N LEU A 30 -2.87 4.12 16.06
CA LEU A 30 -3.32 5.52 16.12
C LEU A 30 -4.77 5.68 16.53
N PHE A 31 -5.63 4.75 16.13
CA PHE A 31 -7.03 4.78 16.56
C PHE A 31 -7.13 4.70 18.09
N LYS A 32 -6.26 3.91 18.73
CA LYS A 32 -6.20 3.80 20.19
C LYS A 32 -5.71 5.09 20.86
N GLU A 33 -4.77 5.79 20.23
CA GLU A 33 -4.17 7.03 20.76
C GLU A 33 -4.93 8.31 20.34
N ASN A 34 -5.96 8.17 19.48
CA ASN A 34 -6.70 9.27 18.86
C ASN A 34 -5.80 10.33 18.17
N ASP A 35 -4.65 9.89 17.65
CA ASP A 35 -3.64 10.75 17.03
C ASP A 35 -3.96 10.99 15.55
N THR A 36 -4.73 12.06 15.32
CA THR A 36 -5.13 12.53 13.99
C THR A 36 -3.96 13.00 13.12
N VAL A 37 -2.90 13.55 13.72
CA VAL A 37 -1.70 13.99 12.99
C VAL A 37 -0.91 12.79 12.52
N GLY A 38 -0.71 11.79 13.39
CA GLY A 38 -0.10 10.52 13.03
C GLY A 38 -0.86 9.84 11.88
N TYR A 39 -2.19 9.93 11.88
CA TYR A 39 -3.02 9.33 10.83
C TYR A 39 -2.75 9.97 9.47
N ALA A 40 -2.71 11.30 9.42
CA ALA A 40 -2.36 12.04 8.20
C ALA A 40 -0.94 11.69 7.71
N ILE A 41 0.04 11.58 8.61
CA ILE A 41 1.43 11.24 8.27
C ILE A 41 1.52 9.85 7.63
N ILE A 42 0.84 8.84 8.19
CA ILE A 42 0.87 7.48 7.62
C ILE A 42 0.13 7.41 6.31
N LEU A 43 -1.04 8.05 6.19
CA LEU A 43 -1.77 8.10 4.93
C LEU A 43 -0.88 8.69 3.83
N PHE A 44 -0.21 9.79 4.13
CA PHE A 44 0.72 10.42 3.21
C PHE A 44 1.92 9.52 2.89
N GLY A 45 2.55 8.92 3.91
CA GLY A 45 3.67 7.99 3.75
C GLY A 45 3.31 6.73 2.95
N PHE A 46 2.09 6.22 3.13
CA PHE A 46 1.56 5.07 2.40
C PHE A 46 1.34 5.40 0.92
N VAL A 47 0.77 6.58 0.63
CA VAL A 47 0.63 7.08 -0.75
C VAL A 47 2.00 7.22 -1.41
N LEU A 48 2.95 7.92 -0.77
CA LEU A 48 4.30 8.12 -1.31
C LEU A 48 5.04 6.80 -1.57
N SER A 49 5.06 5.91 -0.58
CA SER A 49 5.73 4.61 -0.69
C SER A 49 5.13 3.79 -1.82
N THR A 50 3.81 3.81 -1.95
CA THR A 50 3.15 3.02 -2.98
C THR A 50 3.32 3.62 -4.38
N SER A 51 3.32 4.95 -4.51
CA SER A 51 3.68 5.63 -5.75
C SER A 51 5.10 5.29 -6.19
N TYR A 52 6.05 5.26 -5.25
CA TYR A 52 7.43 4.91 -5.54
C TYR A 52 7.59 3.45 -5.97
N ILE A 53 6.95 2.50 -5.27
CA ILE A 53 7.00 1.09 -5.69
C ILE A 53 6.36 0.92 -7.07
N SER A 54 5.25 1.63 -7.36
CA SER A 54 4.62 1.60 -8.69
C SER A 54 5.55 2.13 -9.78
N TYR A 55 6.35 3.15 -9.48
CA TYR A 55 7.38 3.66 -10.39
C TYR A 55 8.47 2.61 -10.65
N LEU A 56 8.94 1.90 -9.62
CA LEU A 56 9.91 0.81 -9.77
C LEU A 56 9.36 -0.36 -10.59
N GLU A 57 8.11 -0.76 -10.35
CA GLU A 57 7.42 -1.82 -11.11
C GLU A 57 7.31 -1.47 -12.60
N LYS A 58 7.04 -0.18 -12.91
CA LYS A 58 6.99 0.32 -14.27
C LYS A 58 8.36 0.24 -14.96
N GLN A 59 9.45 0.54 -14.25
CA GLN A 59 10.81 0.36 -14.77
C GLN A 59 11.17 -1.10 -14.99
N ALA A 60 10.67 -2.00 -14.15
CA ALA A 60 10.88 -3.44 -14.25
C ALA A 60 10.05 -4.14 -15.36
N GLY A 61 9.38 -3.37 -16.23
CA GLY A 61 8.61 -3.90 -17.35
C GLY A 61 7.31 -4.61 -16.94
N ILE A 62 6.81 -4.38 -15.72
CA ILE A 62 5.55 -4.97 -15.25
C ILE A 62 4.37 -4.37 -16.02
N SER A 63 3.44 -5.24 -16.42
CA SER A 63 2.29 -4.82 -17.22
C SER A 63 1.38 -3.85 -16.46
N LYS A 64 0.81 -2.87 -17.18
CA LYS A 64 -0.11 -1.87 -16.61
C LYS A 64 -1.34 -2.49 -15.92
N LYS A 65 -1.70 -3.75 -16.19
CA LYS A 65 -2.82 -4.43 -15.52
C LYS A 65 -2.60 -4.55 -14.00
N PHE A 66 -1.39 -4.86 -13.57
CA PHE A 66 -1.08 -5.01 -12.14
C PHE A 66 -1.08 -3.68 -11.40
N TYR A 67 -0.67 -2.60 -12.07
CA TYR A 67 -0.78 -1.23 -11.55
C TYR A 67 -2.23 -0.87 -11.20
N TRP A 68 -3.18 -1.17 -12.09
CA TRP A 68 -4.60 -0.89 -11.85
C TRP A 68 -5.17 -1.72 -10.71
N ILE A 69 -4.85 -3.01 -10.65
CA ILE A 69 -5.29 -3.90 -9.55
C ILE A 69 -4.80 -3.34 -8.20
N ARG A 70 -3.53 -2.96 -8.12
CA ARG A 70 -2.95 -2.41 -6.89
C ARG A 70 -3.57 -1.07 -6.50
N THR A 71 -3.81 -0.19 -7.48
CA THR A 71 -4.48 1.10 -7.25
C THR A 71 -5.87 0.90 -6.67
N ILE A 72 -6.64 -0.06 -7.19
CA ILE A 72 -7.96 -0.41 -6.66
C ILE A 72 -7.85 -0.92 -5.21
N ILE A 73 -6.88 -1.79 -4.91
CA ILE A 73 -6.66 -2.33 -3.55
C ILE A 73 -6.31 -1.21 -2.56
N ILE A 74 -5.46 -0.25 -2.96
CA ILE A 74 -5.11 0.92 -2.14
C ILE A 74 -6.34 1.76 -1.84
N ILE A 75 -7.13 2.10 -2.87
CA ILE A 75 -8.34 2.91 -2.72
C ILE A 75 -9.34 2.21 -1.79
N LEU A 76 -9.53 0.90 -1.95
CA LEU A 76 -10.35 0.08 -1.05
C LEU A 76 -9.82 0.11 0.39
N SER A 77 -8.52 -0.05 0.58
CA SER A 77 -7.90 0.00 1.91
C SER A 77 -8.09 1.36 2.58
N LEU A 78 -7.96 2.45 1.82
CA LEU A 78 -8.21 3.82 2.29
C LEU A 78 -9.69 4.02 2.65
N LEU A 79 -10.61 3.57 1.79
CA LEU A 79 -12.05 3.68 2.02
C LEU A 79 -12.46 2.93 3.29
N ILE A 80 -12.00 1.69 3.47
CA ILE A 80 -12.27 0.88 4.67
C ILE A 80 -11.74 1.59 5.92
N SER A 81 -10.51 2.14 5.85
CA SER A 81 -9.93 2.86 6.98
C SER A 81 -10.69 4.12 7.36
N ALA A 82 -11.20 4.87 6.38
CA ALA A 82 -12.00 6.06 6.62
C ALA A 82 -13.36 5.68 7.23
N LEU A 83 -14.02 4.63 6.72
CA LEU A 83 -15.28 4.13 7.28
C LEU A 83 -15.12 3.67 8.73
N TYR A 84 -14.02 3.00 9.06
CA TYR A 84 -13.71 2.61 10.44
C TYR A 84 -13.51 3.81 11.37
N PHE A 85 -12.82 4.86 10.89
CA PHE A 85 -12.59 6.07 11.67
C PHE A 85 -13.86 6.91 11.91
N PHE A 86 -14.80 6.95 10.95
CA PHE A 86 -16.03 7.74 11.10
C PHE A 86 -17.17 7.04 11.86
N ASN A 87 -17.18 5.69 11.91
CA ASN A 87 -18.24 4.92 12.57
C ASN A 87 -17.96 4.60 14.05
N PHE A 88 -16.86 5.09 14.63
CA PHE A 88 -16.42 4.81 15.99
C PHE A 88 -15.84 6.07 16.61
#